data_AF-A0A1E1X2T0-F1
#
_entry.id   AF-A0A1E1X2T0-F1
#
_cell.length_a   1.000
_cell.length_b   1.000
_cell.length_c   1.000
_cell.angle_alpha   90.00
_cell.angle_beta   90.00
_cell.angle_gamma   90.00
#
_symmetry.space_group_name_H-M   'P 1'
#
loop_
_entity.id
_entity.type
_entity.pdbx_description
1 polymer ?
#
loop_
_entity_poly.entity_id
_entity_poly.type
_entity_poly.pdbx_seq_one_letter_code
_entity_poly.pdbx_strand_id
1 'polypeptide(L)'
;EVLAEISSSSAAGGSGGIAKRTVPSSAAVVVPAGDAVQAPNGYFGKFMLSLLDLFQADPQLLEERGSFIIRQLCVLLNAEDIYRSLSEILLGRDNLRFAAHMVQTLNTILLTSTELFELRNQLKDLNTKESCELFGCLYRSWCHNPVATISLCLLTQNYEHTCALLHVFSDLEVTVDFLTEIDKLVQLIESPIFTYLRLQLLDSPQQSFLVKSLYGLLMLLPQSEAFH
;
A
#
# COMPACT_ATOMS: atom_id res chain seq x y z
N GLU A 1 -3.58 -25.17 -46.89
CA GLU A 1 -2.44 -24.87 -47.78
C GLU A 1 -1.45 -24.06 -46.97
N VAL A 2 -0.23 -24.47 -46.62
CA VAL A 2 0.71 -25.51 -47.09
C VAL A 2 1.57 -25.86 -45.85
N LEU A 3 1.43 -27.04 -45.23
CA LEU A 3 2.27 -28.24 -45.39
C LEU A 3 3.79 -27.93 -45.41
N ALA A 4 4.53 -28.21 -44.34
CA ALA A 4 5.18 -29.51 -44.08
C ALA A 4 6.17 -29.92 -45.18
N GLU A 5 7.46 -29.91 -44.85
CA GLU A 5 8.58 -30.66 -45.45
C GLU A 5 9.87 -30.14 -44.73
N ILE A 6 10.86 -30.90 -44.23
CA ILE A 6 11.33 -32.30 -44.34
C ILE A 6 12.16 -32.56 -43.05
N SER A 7 11.90 -33.58 -42.22
CA SER A 7 12.59 -34.90 -42.16
C SER A 7 14.10 -34.86 -42.56
N SER A 8 15.07 -35.55 -41.99
CA SER A 8 15.13 -36.80 -41.22
C SER A 8 16.61 -37.14 -40.94
N SER A 9 16.83 -38.09 -40.03
CA SER A 9 18.00 -38.97 -39.82
C SER A 9 18.72 -38.73 -38.49
N SER A 10 19.06 -39.73 -37.68
CA SER A 10 18.74 -41.17 -37.65
C SER A 10 19.19 -41.70 -36.27
N ALA A 11 18.53 -42.75 -35.79
CA ALA A 11 18.71 -43.38 -34.48
C ALA A 11 19.91 -44.36 -34.39
N ALA A 12 20.44 -44.52 -33.18
CA ALA A 12 21.00 -45.73 -32.54
C ALA A 12 21.41 -45.32 -31.11
N GLY A 13 21.01 -45.92 -29.98
CA GLY A 13 20.86 -47.35 -29.66
C GLY A 13 22.00 -47.73 -28.70
N GLY A 14 21.76 -47.81 -27.38
CA GLY A 14 22.78 -48.26 -26.42
C GLY A 14 22.41 -48.09 -24.94
N SER A 15 22.12 -49.23 -24.29
CA SER A 15 21.74 -49.39 -22.89
C SER A 15 22.85 -49.09 -21.86
N GLY A 16 22.43 -48.72 -20.64
CA GLY A 16 23.10 -49.16 -19.40
C GLY A 16 23.73 -48.05 -18.54
N GLY A 17 23.24 -47.89 -17.31
CA GLY A 17 23.97 -47.16 -16.26
C GLY A 17 23.08 -46.42 -15.27
N ILE A 18 22.61 -47.13 -14.23
CA ILE A 18 22.01 -46.52 -13.04
C ILE A 18 23.14 -45.79 -12.28
N ALA A 19 23.07 -44.46 -12.23
CA ALA A 19 23.93 -43.65 -11.37
C ALA A 19 23.08 -42.64 -10.58
N LYS A 20 23.08 -42.81 -9.25
CA LYS A 20 22.48 -41.94 -8.24
C LYS A 20 22.80 -40.46 -8.51
N ARG A 21 21.77 -39.67 -8.73
CA ARG A 21 21.85 -38.20 -8.71
C ARG A 21 21.91 -37.75 -7.25
N THR A 22 23.12 -37.51 -6.76
CA THR A 22 23.37 -36.85 -5.47
C THR A 22 22.92 -35.40 -5.55
N VAL A 23 22.07 -35.01 -4.60
CA VAL A 23 21.60 -33.64 -4.37
C VAL A 23 22.79 -32.83 -3.80
N PRO A 24 23.18 -31.68 -4.38
CA PRO A 24 23.94 -30.70 -3.62
C PRO A 24 22.97 -29.84 -2.83
N SER A 25 23.20 -29.86 -1.51
CA SER A 25 22.60 -29.03 -0.48
C SER A 25 22.54 -27.55 -0.89
N SER A 26 21.37 -26.94 -0.67
CA SER A 26 21.17 -25.49 -0.68
C SER A 26 22.14 -24.83 0.29
N ALA A 27 23.19 -24.20 -0.23
CA ALA A 27 23.96 -23.22 0.52
C ALA A 27 23.20 -21.89 0.42
N ALA A 28 22.74 -21.39 1.56
CA ALA A 28 22.09 -20.10 1.68
C ALA A 28 23.02 -19.00 1.13
N VAL A 29 22.62 -18.41 0.00
CA VAL A 29 23.22 -17.18 -0.49
C VAL A 29 22.64 -16.05 0.35
N VAL A 30 23.43 -15.63 1.34
CA VAL A 30 23.23 -14.38 2.07
C VAL A 30 23.40 -13.25 1.07
N VAL A 31 22.30 -12.56 0.73
CA VAL A 31 22.34 -11.34 -0.07
C VAL A 31 22.82 -10.22 0.86
N PRO A 32 23.91 -9.50 0.52
CA PRO A 32 24.38 -8.41 1.35
C PRO A 32 23.39 -7.24 1.25
N ALA A 33 22.99 -6.73 2.41
CA ALA A 33 22.33 -5.46 2.54
C ALA A 33 23.30 -4.36 2.12
N GLY A 34 22.92 -3.56 1.12
CA GLY A 34 23.68 -2.38 0.75
C GLY A 34 23.65 -2.10 -0.74
N ASP A 35 22.55 -1.50 -1.19
CA ASP A 35 22.67 -0.31 -2.01
C ASP A 35 21.67 0.70 -1.48
N ALA A 36 22.20 1.58 -0.63
CA ALA A 36 21.51 2.74 -0.13
C ALA A 36 21.14 3.60 -1.34
N VAL A 37 19.85 3.71 -1.61
CA VAL A 37 19.27 4.90 -2.23
C VAL A 37 19.87 6.08 -1.46
N GLN A 38 20.59 6.96 -2.14
CA GLN A 38 21.23 8.12 -1.54
C GLN A 38 20.14 9.00 -0.92
N ALA A 39 19.90 8.82 0.37
CA ALA A 39 19.05 9.70 1.14
C ALA A 39 19.66 11.11 1.13
N PRO A 40 18.86 12.16 0.91
CA PRO A 40 19.32 13.51 1.20
C PRO A 40 19.59 13.57 2.72
N ASN A 41 20.88 13.60 3.06
CA ASN A 41 21.45 13.73 4.41
C ASN A 41 21.17 12.57 5.37
N GLY A 42 22.23 11.83 5.76
CA GLY A 42 22.16 10.79 6.79
C GLY A 42 21.61 11.25 8.16
N TYR A 43 21.45 12.56 8.39
CA TYR A 43 20.75 13.11 9.55
C TYR A 43 19.22 13.04 9.43
N PHE A 44 18.66 13.26 8.24
CA PHE A 44 17.22 13.22 8.01
C PHE A 44 16.67 11.80 8.25
N GLY A 45 17.30 10.79 7.64
CA GLY A 45 16.93 9.39 7.86
C GLY A 45 17.07 8.97 9.33
N LYS A 46 18.13 9.38 10.03
CA LYS A 46 18.32 9.11 11.46
C LYS A 46 17.24 9.79 12.32
N PHE A 47 16.86 11.01 11.98
CA PHE A 47 15.77 11.72 12.64
C PHE A 47 14.44 10.96 12.47
N MET A 48 14.10 10.55 11.24
CA MET A 48 12.89 9.79 10.97
C MET A 48 12.85 8.44 11.69
N LEU A 49 13.97 7.73 11.70
CA LEU A 49 14.13 6.49 12.47
C LEU A 49 13.89 6.73 13.97
N SER A 50 14.56 7.73 14.54
CA SER A 50 14.44 8.06 15.96
C SER A 50 13.02 8.51 16.34
N LEU A 51 12.33 9.21 15.44
CA LEU A 51 10.94 9.62 15.63
C LEU A 51 10.00 8.41 15.68
N LEU A 52 10.16 7.46 14.75
CA LEU A 52 9.36 6.24 14.76
C LEU A 52 9.70 5.33 15.96
N ASP A 53 10.97 5.28 16.38
CA ASP A 53 11.36 4.58 17.62
C ASP A 53 10.69 5.20 18.85
N LEU A 54 10.61 6.53 18.91
CA LEU A 54 9.91 7.25 19.98
C LEU A 54 8.41 6.94 19.98
N PHE A 55 7.74 6.99 18.82
CA PHE A 55 6.32 6.62 18.73
C PHE A 55 6.06 5.14 19.04
N GLN A 56 7.00 4.26 18.72
CA GLN A 56 6.87 2.84 19.07
C GLN A 56 7.06 2.61 20.57
N ALA A 57 7.94 3.36 21.22
CA ALA A 57 8.19 3.29 22.65
C ALA A 57 7.09 3.94 23.49
N ASP A 58 6.45 4.99 22.96
CA ASP A 58 5.36 5.72 23.61
C ASP A 58 4.12 5.83 22.67
N PRO A 59 3.23 4.81 22.68
CA PRO A 59 2.01 4.83 21.88
C PRO A 59 1.08 6.00 22.20
N GLN A 60 1.04 6.45 23.47
CA GLN A 60 0.20 7.56 23.88
C GLN A 60 0.66 8.87 23.22
N LEU A 61 1.97 9.06 23.06
CA LEU A 61 2.50 10.19 22.31
C LEU A 61 2.03 10.18 20.84
N LEU A 62 2.01 9.01 20.19
CA LEU A 62 1.52 8.88 18.82
C LEU A 62 0.02 9.22 18.74
N GLU A 63 -0.79 8.69 19.66
CA GLU A 63 -2.24 8.93 19.71
C GLU A 63 -2.57 10.42 19.96
N GLU A 64 -1.91 11.07 20.92
CA GLU A 64 -2.24 12.44 21.32
C GLU A 64 -1.55 13.53 20.49
N ARG A 65 -0.31 13.29 20.07
CA ARG A 65 0.57 14.32 19.47
C ARG A 65 1.09 13.93 18.09
N GLY A 66 1.04 12.67 17.70
CA GLY A 66 1.65 12.18 16.46
C GLY A 66 1.14 12.91 15.22
N SER A 67 -0.18 13.11 15.12
CA SER A 67 -0.77 13.88 14.01
C SER A 67 -0.20 15.29 13.91
N PHE A 68 -0.14 16.03 15.02
CA PHE A 68 0.42 17.38 15.04
C PHE A 68 1.90 17.39 14.65
N ILE A 69 2.70 16.47 15.19
CA ILE A 69 4.14 16.38 14.91
C ILE A 69 4.40 16.14 13.43
N ILE A 70 3.75 15.12 12.84
CA ILE A 70 3.95 14.78 11.42
C ILE A 70 3.49 15.92 10.50
N ARG A 71 2.36 16.55 10.82
CA ARG A 71 1.86 17.73 10.08
C ARG A 71 2.85 18.89 10.14
N GLN A 72 3.37 19.19 11.32
CA GLN A 72 4.38 20.24 11.49
C GLN A 72 5.66 19.93 10.71
N LEU A 73 6.08 18.66 10.64
CA LEU A 73 7.19 18.25 9.79
C LEU A 73 6.90 18.50 8.31
N CYS A 74 5.69 18.17 7.82
CA CYS A 74 5.28 18.43 6.43
C CYS A 74 5.21 19.92 6.08
N VAL A 75 5.04 20.80 7.07
CA VAL A 75 5.13 22.26 6.88
C VAL A 75 6.58 22.73 6.81
N LEU A 76 7.47 22.14 7.61
CA LEU A 76 8.86 22.58 7.75
C LEU A 76 9.82 21.95 6.73
N LEU A 77 9.46 20.78 6.20
CA LEU A 77 10.27 19.96 5.30
C LEU A 77 9.41 19.48 4.13
N ASN A 78 10.06 18.88 3.11
CA ASN A 78 9.34 18.33 1.97
C ASN A 78 8.48 17.12 2.40
N ALA A 79 7.17 17.19 2.14
CA ALA A 79 6.23 16.14 2.53
C ALA A 79 6.44 14.82 1.79
N GLU A 80 6.86 14.85 0.53
CA GLU A 80 7.16 13.64 -0.24
C GLU A 80 8.34 12.88 0.39
N ASP A 81 9.42 13.58 0.72
CA ASP A 81 10.59 12.99 1.37
C ASP A 81 10.25 12.37 2.73
N ILE A 82 9.37 13.03 3.50
CA ILE A 82 8.86 12.51 4.78
C ILE A 82 8.10 11.21 4.55
N TYR A 83 7.11 11.22 3.66
CA TYR A 83 6.26 10.05 3.42
C TYR A 83 7.03 8.88 2.82
N ARG A 84 8.00 9.12 1.93
CA ARG A 84 8.90 8.09 1.41
C ARG A 84 9.76 7.50 2.52
N SER A 85 10.43 8.33 3.30
CA SER A 85 11.32 7.87 4.36
C SER A 85 10.56 7.08 5.44
N LEU A 86 9.41 7.57 5.89
CA LEU A 86 8.59 6.85 6.85
C LEU A 86 8.09 5.51 6.28
N SER A 87 7.70 5.46 5.00
CA SER A 87 7.25 4.23 4.35
C SER A 87 8.35 3.17 4.25
N GLU A 88 9.56 3.58 3.87
CA GLU A 88 10.72 2.69 3.82
C GLU A 88 11.07 2.13 5.20
N ILE A 89 11.04 2.97 6.24
CA ILE A 89 11.31 2.54 7.61
C ILE A 89 10.21 1.57 8.09
N LEU A 90 8.94 1.87 7.84
CA LEU A 90 7.81 1.05 8.29
C LEU A 90 7.80 -0.34 7.67
N LEU A 91 8.21 -0.46 6.40
CA LEU A 91 8.30 -1.75 5.71
C LEU A 91 9.29 -2.72 6.38
N GLY A 92 10.31 -2.20 7.05
CA GLY A 92 11.32 -2.98 7.77
C GLY A 92 10.99 -3.25 9.24
N ARG A 93 9.81 -2.86 9.74
CA ARG A 93 9.45 -3.02 11.17
C ARG A 93 8.84 -4.39 11.44
N ASP A 94 9.36 -5.08 12.46
CA ASP A 94 8.80 -6.35 12.93
C ASP A 94 7.48 -6.18 13.70
N ASN A 95 7.28 -5.03 14.35
CA ASN A 95 6.05 -4.74 15.10
C ASN A 95 4.94 -4.30 14.14
N LEU A 96 4.22 -5.28 13.59
CA LEU A 96 3.14 -5.05 12.63
C LEU A 96 1.97 -4.24 13.22
N ARG A 97 1.70 -4.37 14.52
CA ARG A 97 0.64 -3.58 15.18
C ARG A 97 0.97 -2.10 15.19
N PHE A 98 2.23 -1.76 15.54
CA PHE A 98 2.70 -0.39 15.46
C PHE A 98 2.70 0.11 14.02
N ALA A 99 3.21 -0.69 13.07
CA ALA A 99 3.25 -0.31 11.66
C ALA A 99 1.85 0.00 11.12
N ALA A 100 0.86 -0.85 11.42
CA ALA A 100 -0.54 -0.63 11.04
C ALA A 100 -1.12 0.67 11.62
N HIS A 101 -0.88 0.94 12.91
CA HIS A 101 -1.38 2.15 13.56
C HIS A 101 -0.68 3.43 13.07
N MET A 102 0.62 3.36 12.78
CA MET A 102 1.35 4.48 12.19
C MET A 102 0.86 4.76 10.77
N VAL A 103 0.64 3.72 9.95
CA VAL A 103 0.08 3.84 8.59
C VAL A 103 -1.32 4.44 8.63
N GLN A 104 -2.18 4.00 9.56
CA GLN A 104 -3.50 4.59 9.77
C GLN A 104 -3.40 6.10 10.07
N THR A 105 -2.47 6.48 10.94
CA THR A 105 -2.19 7.88 11.28
C THR A 105 -1.74 8.68 10.05
N LEU A 106 -0.77 8.16 9.29
CA LEU A 106 -0.28 8.78 8.06
C LEU A 106 -1.38 8.91 7.01
N ASN A 107 -2.21 7.89 6.82
CA ASN A 107 -3.32 7.92 5.89
C ASN A 107 -4.33 9.01 6.26
N THR A 108 -4.69 9.12 7.55
CA THR A 108 -5.59 10.16 8.04
C THR A 108 -5.01 11.56 7.77
N ILE A 109 -3.73 11.77 8.03
CA ILE A 109 -3.05 13.04 7.77
C ILE A 109 -3.03 13.34 6.27
N LEU A 110 -2.62 12.36 5.45
CA LEU A 110 -2.55 12.46 4.00
C LEU A 110 -3.87 12.93 3.40
N LEU A 111 -5.00 12.46 3.92
CA LEU A 111 -6.31 12.79 3.38
C LEU A 111 -6.84 14.13 3.91
N THR A 112 -6.64 14.42 5.20
CA THR A 112 -7.34 15.53 5.85
C THR A 112 -6.54 16.83 5.94
N SER A 113 -5.21 16.76 5.84
CA SER A 113 -4.33 17.89 6.15
C SER A 113 -4.08 18.79 4.95
N THR A 114 -4.19 20.10 5.11
CA THR A 114 -4.07 21.07 4.00
C THR A 114 -2.69 21.10 3.37
N GLU A 115 -1.65 20.96 4.19
CA GLU A 115 -0.23 20.94 3.82
C GLU A 115 0.15 19.76 2.91
N LEU A 116 -0.71 18.74 2.81
CA LEU A 116 -0.52 17.58 1.93
C LEU A 116 -1.24 17.73 0.57
N PHE A 117 -1.77 18.92 0.25
CA PHE A 117 -2.50 19.15 -0.99
C PHE A 117 -1.69 18.83 -2.25
N GLU A 118 -0.44 19.26 -2.32
CA GLU A 118 0.43 18.99 -3.49
C GLU A 118 0.73 17.49 -3.62
N LEU A 119 1.09 16.83 -2.52
CA LEU A 119 1.36 15.39 -2.50
C LEU A 119 0.13 14.57 -2.94
N ARG A 120 -1.07 14.97 -2.48
CA ARG A 120 -2.32 14.34 -2.91
C ARG A 120 -2.56 14.49 -4.41
N ASN A 121 -2.32 15.66 -4.98
CA ASN A 121 -2.51 15.87 -6.42
C ASN A 121 -1.51 15.06 -7.25
N GLN A 122 -0.26 14.95 -6.80
CA GLN A 122 0.75 14.10 -7.43
C GLN A 122 0.35 12.61 -7.40
N LEU A 123 -0.23 12.14 -6.29
CA LEU A 123 -0.73 10.77 -6.14
C LEU A 123 -2.00 10.51 -6.95
N LYS A 124 -2.86 11.53 -7.12
CA LYS A 124 -4.16 11.39 -7.78
C LYS A 124 -4.02 10.99 -9.25
N ASP A 125 -3.02 11.55 -9.94
CA ASP A 125 -2.77 11.31 -11.36
C ASP A 125 -1.41 10.61 -11.54
N LEU A 126 -1.43 9.28 -11.61
CA LEU A 126 -0.25 8.41 -11.77
C LEU A 126 0.33 8.45 -13.20
N ASN A 127 0.44 9.64 -13.78
CA ASN A 127 0.86 9.87 -15.17
C ASN A 127 2.37 10.02 -15.32
N THR A 128 3.11 10.23 -14.23
CA THR A 128 4.57 10.40 -14.26
C THR A 128 5.26 9.22 -13.60
N LYS A 129 6.55 9.06 -13.92
CA LYS A 129 7.37 8.01 -13.30
C LYS A 129 7.49 8.26 -11.78
N GLU A 130 7.67 9.51 -11.40
CA GLU A 130 7.85 9.94 -10.02
C GLU A 130 6.58 9.67 -9.18
N SER A 131 5.38 9.94 -9.73
CA SER A 131 4.12 9.66 -9.04
C SER A 131 3.86 8.15 -8.92
N CYS A 132 4.18 7.36 -9.95
CA CYS A 132 4.15 5.90 -9.88
C CYS A 132 5.11 5.35 -8.81
N GLU A 133 6.33 5.87 -8.74
CA GLU A 133 7.32 5.47 -7.74
C GLU A 133 6.91 5.87 -6.32
N LEU A 134 6.30 7.04 -6.16
CA LEU A 134 5.73 7.49 -4.88
C LEU A 134 4.61 6.55 -4.45
N PHE A 135 3.62 6.31 -5.32
CA PHE A 135 2.54 5.38 -5.05
C PHE A 135 3.07 4.00 -4.67
N GLY A 136 4.02 3.44 -5.43
CA GLY A 136 4.63 2.15 -5.11
C GLY A 136 5.36 2.14 -3.77
N CYS A 137 6.01 3.24 -3.38
CA CYS A 137 6.66 3.38 -2.07
C CYS A 137 5.62 3.33 -0.94
N LEU A 138 4.57 4.16 -1.02
CA LEU A 138 3.51 4.20 -0.01
C LEU A 138 2.70 2.91 0.03
N TYR A 139 2.33 2.38 -1.14
CA TYR A 139 1.47 1.20 -1.25
C TYR A 139 2.03 0.01 -0.47
N ARG A 140 3.35 -0.22 -0.52
CA ARG A 140 4.00 -1.35 0.18
C ARG A 140 3.85 -1.27 1.70
N SER A 141 4.07 -0.09 2.29
CA SER A 141 3.89 0.10 3.74
C SER A 141 2.40 0.24 4.09
N TRP A 142 1.58 0.81 3.22
CA TRP A 142 0.13 0.95 3.44
C TRP A 142 -0.56 -0.41 3.60
N CYS A 143 -0.04 -1.46 2.98
CA CYS A 143 -0.50 -2.85 3.15
C CYS A 143 -0.49 -3.35 4.61
N HIS A 144 0.20 -2.68 5.54
CA HIS A 144 0.07 -2.99 6.98
C HIS A 144 -1.32 -2.65 7.54
N ASN A 145 -2.12 -1.82 6.86
CA ASN A 145 -3.50 -1.52 7.22
C ASN A 145 -4.42 -1.63 5.97
N PRO A 146 -5.43 -2.53 5.97
CA PRO A 146 -6.28 -2.78 4.81
C PRO A 146 -7.12 -1.55 4.41
N VAL A 147 -7.67 -0.82 5.38
CA VAL A 147 -8.52 0.35 5.12
C VAL A 147 -7.70 1.50 4.55
N ALA A 148 -6.50 1.73 5.09
CA ALA A 148 -5.54 2.69 4.53
C ALA A 148 -5.16 2.32 3.09
N THR A 149 -4.92 1.04 2.81
CA THR A 149 -4.61 0.56 1.45
C THR A 149 -5.74 0.87 0.47
N ILE A 150 -6.98 0.54 0.81
CA ILE A 150 -8.14 0.89 -0.02
C ILE A 150 -8.22 2.41 -0.22
N SER A 151 -8.06 3.17 0.87
CA SER A 151 -8.11 4.63 0.82
C SER A 151 -7.07 5.22 -0.14
N LEU A 152 -5.85 4.69 -0.15
CA LEU A 152 -4.79 5.10 -1.08
C LEU A 152 -5.14 4.73 -2.53
N CYS A 153 -5.70 3.54 -2.76
CA CYS A 153 -6.15 3.13 -4.10
C CYS A 153 -7.30 4.00 -4.63
N LEU A 154 -8.24 4.39 -3.76
CA LEU A 154 -9.30 5.34 -4.11
C LEU A 154 -8.74 6.74 -4.40
N LEU A 155 -7.75 7.20 -3.61
CA LEU A 155 -7.08 8.48 -3.83
C LEU A 155 -6.42 8.54 -5.21
N THR A 156 -5.76 7.44 -5.59
CA THR A 156 -4.99 7.29 -6.83
C THR A 156 -5.81 6.78 -8.01
N GLN A 157 -7.14 6.68 -7.87
CA GLN A 157 -8.08 6.25 -8.93
C GLN A 157 -7.87 4.81 -9.44
N ASN A 158 -7.22 3.94 -8.67
CA ASN A 158 -6.96 2.54 -9.01
C ASN A 158 -8.18 1.65 -8.68
N TYR A 159 -9.35 1.93 -9.26
CA TYR A 159 -10.61 1.30 -8.87
C TYR A 159 -10.70 -0.20 -9.17
N GLU A 160 -10.07 -0.66 -10.24
CA GLU A 160 -9.98 -2.10 -10.55
C GLU A 160 -9.20 -2.85 -9.45
N HIS A 161 -8.08 -2.27 -9.02
CA HIS A 161 -7.28 -2.82 -7.93
C HIS A 161 -8.02 -2.76 -6.60
N THR A 162 -8.77 -1.69 -6.33
CA THR A 162 -9.65 -1.62 -5.16
C THR A 162 -10.67 -2.76 -5.12
N CYS A 163 -11.29 -3.11 -6.27
CA CYS A 163 -12.20 -4.27 -6.34
C CYS A 163 -11.47 -5.58 -5.99
N ALA A 164 -10.28 -5.80 -6.54
CA ALA A 164 -9.49 -6.99 -6.26
C ALA A 164 -9.11 -7.09 -4.78
N LEU A 165 -8.71 -5.97 -4.16
CA LEU A 165 -8.40 -5.90 -2.74
C LEU A 165 -9.62 -6.21 -1.86
N LEU A 166 -10.78 -5.65 -2.18
CA LEU A 166 -12.02 -5.94 -1.43
C LEU A 166 -12.39 -7.41 -1.46
N HIS A 167 -12.12 -8.12 -2.56
CA HIS A 167 -12.30 -9.57 -2.64
C HIS A 167 -11.29 -10.34 -1.77
N VAL A 168 -10.04 -9.88 -1.68
CA VAL A 168 -9.07 -10.49 -0.75
C VAL A 168 -9.47 -10.22 0.70
N PHE A 169 -10.06 -9.07 0.97
CA PHE A 169 -10.42 -8.64 2.31
C PHE A 169 -11.72 -9.26 2.83
N SER A 170 -12.53 -9.91 1.99
CA SER A 170 -13.71 -10.65 2.46
C SER A 170 -13.37 -11.81 3.39
N ASP A 171 -12.11 -12.29 3.34
CA ASP A 171 -11.61 -13.35 4.20
C ASP A 171 -10.97 -12.82 5.50
N LEU A 172 -10.92 -11.49 5.69
CA LEU A 172 -10.40 -10.88 6.92
C LEU A 172 -11.41 -10.97 8.06
N GLU A 173 -10.88 -11.13 9.27
CA GLU A 173 -11.69 -11.05 10.48
C GLU A 173 -12.24 -9.63 10.68
N VAL A 174 -13.57 -9.52 10.76
CA VAL A 174 -14.26 -8.24 10.96
C VAL A 174 -14.18 -7.85 12.43
N THR A 175 -13.27 -6.93 12.75
CA THR A 175 -13.12 -6.36 14.11
C THR A 175 -13.83 -5.01 14.23
N VAL A 176 -14.12 -4.58 15.46
CA VAL A 176 -14.72 -3.26 15.73
C VAL A 176 -13.81 -2.14 15.24
N ASP A 177 -12.50 -2.27 15.43
CA ASP A 177 -11.52 -1.29 14.94
C ASP A 177 -11.55 -1.18 13.42
N PHE A 178 -11.60 -2.34 12.72
CA PHE A 178 -11.73 -2.37 11.27
C PHE A 178 -13.02 -1.69 10.78
N LEU A 179 -14.16 -1.99 11.41
CA LEU A 179 -15.43 -1.36 11.07
C LEU A 179 -15.41 0.16 11.31
N THR A 180 -14.80 0.59 12.42
CA THR A 180 -14.64 2.01 12.74
C THR A 180 -13.78 2.73 11.69
N GLU A 181 -12.74 2.07 11.17
CA GLU A 181 -11.92 2.61 10.09
C GLU A 181 -12.68 2.69 8.76
N ILE A 182 -13.48 1.67 8.43
CA ILE A 182 -14.33 1.69 7.22
C ILE A 182 -15.36 2.82 7.31
N ASP A 183 -16.01 3.01 8.46
CA ASP A 183 -16.96 4.11 8.67
C ASP A 183 -16.29 5.48 8.46
N LYS A 184 -15.09 5.69 9.04
CA LYS A 184 -14.28 6.89 8.79
C LYS A 184 -13.95 7.07 7.31
N LEU A 185 -13.60 6.00 6.59
CA LEU A 185 -13.35 6.06 5.15
C LEU A 185 -14.61 6.45 4.37
N VAL A 186 -15.77 5.91 4.71
CA VAL A 186 -17.05 6.28 4.08
C VAL A 186 -17.36 7.76 4.31
N GLN A 187 -17.21 8.26 5.54
CA GLN A 187 -17.36 9.69 5.84
C GLN A 187 -16.37 10.55 5.03
N LEU A 188 -15.14 10.08 4.83
CA LEU A 188 -14.16 10.76 3.98
C LEU A 188 -14.58 10.77 2.51
N ILE A 189 -15.14 9.68 1.97
CA ILE A 189 -15.65 9.59 0.59
C ILE A 189 -16.75 10.64 0.36
N GLU A 190 -17.57 10.91 1.36
CA GLU A 190 -18.60 11.96 1.31
C GLU A 190 -18.03 13.39 1.46
N SER A 191 -16.81 13.51 1.98
CA SER A 191 -16.15 14.80 2.19
C SER A 191 -15.59 15.41 0.88
N PRO A 192 -15.22 16.70 0.88
CA PRO A 192 -14.73 17.38 -0.32
C PRO A 192 -13.51 16.73 -0.99
N ILE A 193 -12.68 15.99 -0.22
CA ILE A 193 -11.46 15.37 -0.74
C ILE A 193 -11.74 14.39 -1.89
N PHE A 194 -12.85 13.64 -1.82
CA PHE A 194 -13.27 12.65 -2.80
C PHE A 194 -14.39 13.18 -3.72
N THR A 195 -14.55 14.49 -3.84
CA THR A 195 -15.54 15.08 -4.77
C THR A 195 -15.33 14.61 -6.20
N TYR A 196 -14.08 14.50 -6.66
CA TYR A 196 -13.79 14.00 -8.01
C TYR A 196 -14.27 12.57 -8.22
N LEU A 197 -14.09 11.69 -7.22
CA LEU A 197 -14.53 10.30 -7.26
C LEU A 197 -16.06 10.25 -7.37
N ARG A 198 -16.77 11.06 -6.58
CA ARG A 198 -18.24 11.13 -6.64
C ARG A 198 -18.75 11.66 -7.97
N LEU A 199 -18.06 12.63 -8.58
CA LEU A 199 -18.41 13.13 -9.91
C LEU A 199 -18.19 12.08 -11.00
N GLN A 200 -17.14 11.25 -10.88
CA GLN A 200 -16.88 10.15 -11.82
C GLN A 200 -17.97 9.08 -11.82
N LEU A 201 -18.81 8.99 -10.78
CA LEU A 201 -19.97 8.09 -10.77
C LEU A 201 -21.01 8.46 -11.84
N LEU A 202 -21.00 9.71 -12.34
CA LEU A 202 -21.92 10.16 -13.39
C LEU A 202 -21.57 9.57 -14.76
N ASP A 203 -20.33 9.11 -14.98
CA ASP A 203 -19.79 8.71 -16.28
C ASP A 203 -20.03 7.21 -16.62
N SER A 204 -21.16 6.64 -16.18
CA SER A 204 -21.53 5.24 -16.46
C SER A 204 -21.70 5.01 -17.98
N PRO A 205 -21.06 3.99 -18.61
CA PRO A 205 -20.54 2.73 -18.05
C PRO A 205 -19.01 2.65 -17.81
N GLN A 206 -18.24 3.73 -18.02
CA GLN A 206 -16.77 3.69 -18.00
C GLN A 206 -16.21 3.40 -16.60
N GLN A 207 -16.96 3.73 -15.54
CA GLN A 207 -16.53 3.62 -14.14
C GLN A 207 -17.15 2.41 -13.40
N SER A 208 -17.32 1.27 -14.07
CA SER A 208 -17.94 0.09 -13.48
C SER A 208 -17.21 -0.46 -12.24
N PHE A 209 -15.88 -0.36 -12.20
CA PHE A 209 -15.07 -0.77 -11.04
C PHE A 209 -15.23 0.16 -9.83
N LEU A 210 -15.44 1.46 -10.06
CA LEU A 210 -15.70 2.39 -8.96
C LEU A 210 -17.01 2.04 -8.27
N VAL A 211 -18.09 1.84 -9.05
CA VAL A 211 -19.40 1.44 -8.53
C VAL A 211 -19.29 0.13 -7.75
N LYS A 212 -18.63 -0.89 -8.31
CA LYS A 212 -18.39 -2.17 -7.62
C LYS A 212 -17.59 -2.00 -6.32
N SER A 213 -16.56 -1.17 -6.31
CA SER A 213 -15.75 -0.91 -5.13
C SER A 213 -16.56 -0.27 -4.00
N LEU A 214 -17.39 0.73 -4.32
CA LEU A 214 -18.24 1.38 -3.33
C LEU A 214 -19.32 0.45 -2.78
N TYR A 215 -19.94 -0.38 -3.63
CA TYR A 215 -20.85 -1.43 -3.15
C TYR A 215 -20.13 -2.46 -2.28
N GLY A 216 -18.92 -2.88 -2.66
CA GLY A 216 -18.11 -3.81 -1.87
C GLY A 216 -17.79 -3.26 -0.48
N LEU A 217 -17.42 -1.98 -0.39
CA LEU A 217 -17.23 -1.28 0.90
C LEU A 217 -18.51 -1.26 1.75
N LEU A 218 -19.66 -0.96 1.14
CA LEU A 218 -20.94 -0.98 1.85
C LEU A 218 -21.29 -2.38 2.37
N MET A 219 -20.98 -3.44 1.62
CA MET A 219 -21.24 -4.82 2.05
C MET A 219 -20.36 -5.28 3.22
N LEU A 220 -19.25 -4.59 3.50
CA LEU A 220 -18.41 -4.86 4.67
C LEU A 220 -18.97 -4.23 5.96
N LEU A 221 -19.82 -3.20 5.85
CA LEU A 221 -20.45 -2.58 7.01
C LEU A 221 -21.64 -3.43 7.50
N PRO A 222 -21.79 -3.63 8.82
CA PRO A 222 -22.96 -4.32 9.37
C PRO A 222 -24.23 -3.55 8.98
N GLN A 223 -25.13 -4.21 8.25
CA GLN A 223 -26.36 -3.60 7.70
C GLN A 223 -27.53 -3.57 8.71
N SER A 224 -27.29 -3.94 9.98
CA SER A 224 -28.32 -4.07 11.02
C SER A 224 -27.94 -3.28 12.27
N GLU A 225 -28.92 -2.70 12.95
CA GLU A 225 -28.76 -1.94 14.22
C GLU A 225 -28.18 -2.76 15.40
N ALA A 226 -27.86 -4.05 15.21
CA ALA A 226 -27.42 -4.96 16.27
C ALA A 226 -26.00 -4.69 16.84
N PHE A 227 -25.30 -3.66 16.35
CA PHE A 227 -23.93 -3.29 16.79
C PHE A 227 -23.82 -1.86 17.34
N HIS A 228 -24.93 -1.23 17.72
CA HIS A 228 -24.94 0.02 18.48
C HIS A 228 -24.79 -0.20 19.99
#